data_AF-A0A5B6YW43-F1
#
_entry.id   AF-A0A5B6YW43-F1
#
_cell.length_a   1.000
_cell.length_b   1.000
_cell.length_c   1.000
_cell.angle_alpha   90.00
_cell.angle_beta   90.00
_cell.angle_gamma   90.00
#
_symmetry.space_group_name_H-M   'P 1'
#
loop_
_entity.id
_entity.type
_entity.pdbx_description
1 polymer ?
#
loop_
_entity_poly.entity_id
_entity_poly.type
_entity_poly.pdbx_seq_one_letter_code
_entity_poly.pdbx_strand_id
1 'polypeptide(L)'
;IQMLKTLFEIHEMARNEIIEQCKLRALSSKSEQRLPIIRLLGYLVQNYPYPMLDHVSCLKELLDYFAFMHHKIATYIVAALLPLIHLCRDLQDYTILVVRKAMFRQEDTVRLAATTAIIDLILAAKKSKRDGTFSFQESSSQ
;
A
#
# COMPACT_ATOMS: atom_id res chain seq x y z
N ILE A 1 -10.15 8.74 13.82
CA ILE A 1 -9.87 7.59 12.92
C ILE A 1 -11.08 6.67 12.78
N GLN A 2 -11.72 6.23 13.87
CA GLN A 2 -12.88 5.33 13.79
C GLN A 2 -14.04 5.90 12.95
N MET A 3 -14.39 7.17 13.17
CA MET A 3 -15.40 7.86 12.36
C MET A 3 -15.08 7.87 10.86
N LEU A 4 -13.80 8.02 10.46
CA LEU A 4 -13.41 7.96 9.04
C LEU A 4 -13.57 6.56 8.44
N LYS A 5 -13.33 5.51 9.23
CA LYS A 5 -13.53 4.11 8.78
C LYS A 5 -15.01 3.85 8.51
N THR A 6 -15.88 4.24 9.44
CA THR A 6 -17.33 4.10 9.31
C THR A 6 -17.88 4.93 8.15
N LEU A 7 -17.37 6.16 7.98
CA LEU A 7 -17.77 7.01 6.87
C LEU A 7 -17.37 6.41 5.51
N PHE A 8 -16.16 5.85 5.42
CA PHE A 8 -15.69 5.17 4.20
C PHE A 8 -16.54 3.94 3.85
N GLU A 9 -16.96 3.18 4.87
CA GLU A 9 -17.80 1.99 4.69
C GLU A 9 -19.19 2.36 4.15
N ILE A 10 -19.86 3.31 4.80
CA ILE A 10 -21.28 3.63 4.56
C ILE A 10 -21.48 4.60 3.38
N HIS A 11 -20.58 5.57 3.19
CA HIS A 11 -20.80 6.68 2.26
C HIS A 11 -19.81 6.66 1.10
N GLU A 12 -20.24 6.13 -0.05
CA GLU A 12 -19.44 6.08 -1.28
C GLU A 12 -18.91 7.45 -1.71
N MET A 13 -19.76 8.49 -1.64
CA MET A 13 -19.37 9.87 -1.99
C MET A 13 -18.23 10.43 -1.11
N ALA A 14 -18.06 9.91 0.11
CA ALA A 14 -17.00 10.36 1.01
C ALA A 14 -15.66 9.64 0.75
N ARG A 15 -15.67 8.49 0.05
CA ARG A 15 -14.46 7.66 -0.12
C ARG A 15 -13.36 8.41 -0.84
N ASN A 16 -13.67 9.07 -1.95
CA ASN A 16 -12.69 9.83 -2.73
C ASN A 16 -12.00 10.91 -1.88
N GLU A 17 -12.79 11.71 -1.15
CA GLU A 17 -12.25 12.75 -0.27
C GLU A 17 -11.40 12.16 0.87
N ILE A 18 -11.83 11.04 1.47
CA ILE A 18 -11.05 10.38 2.53
C ILE A 18 -9.68 9.94 2.00
N ILE A 19 -9.62 9.34 0.80
CA ILE A 19 -8.37 8.86 0.22
C ILE A 19 -7.46 10.02 -0.21
N GLU A 20 -8.02 11.06 -0.83
CA GLU A 20 -7.27 12.29 -1.17
C GLU A 20 -6.69 12.96 0.08
N GLN A 21 -7.47 13.08 1.16
CA GLN A 21 -6.96 13.60 2.43
C GLN A 21 -5.90 12.69 3.05
N CYS A 22 -6.01 11.37 2.89
CA CYS A 22 -4.97 10.45 3.33
C CYS A 22 -3.65 10.68 2.58
N LYS A 23 -3.70 10.83 1.24
CA LYS A 23 -2.53 11.17 0.42
C LYS A 23 -1.89 12.48 0.89
N LEU A 24 -2.66 13.57 0.95
CA LEU A 24 -2.16 14.90 1.32
C LEU A 24 -1.51 14.91 2.71
N ARG A 25 -2.12 14.25 3.70
CA ARG A 25 -1.60 14.20 5.07
C ARG A 25 -0.43 13.24 5.24
N ALA A 26 -0.37 12.16 4.46
CA ALA A 26 0.79 11.28 4.43
C ALA A 26 2.04 12.00 3.88
N LEU A 27 1.84 12.89 2.92
CA LEU A 27 2.89 13.71 2.29
C LEU A 27 3.25 14.98 3.09
N SER A 28 2.41 15.40 4.04
CA SER A 28 2.61 16.64 4.78
C SER A 28 3.88 16.62 5.63
N SER A 29 4.60 17.75 5.68
CA SER A 29 5.78 17.94 6.52
C SER A 29 5.48 17.78 8.02
N LYS A 30 4.24 17.98 8.46
CA LYS A 30 3.82 17.80 9.86
C LYS A 30 3.90 16.33 10.26
N SER A 31 4.88 15.97 11.10
CA SER A 31 5.20 14.58 11.42
C SER A 31 4.16 13.86 12.29
N GLU A 32 3.45 14.59 13.15
CA GLU A 32 2.58 14.00 14.20
C GLU A 32 1.41 13.18 13.64
N GLN A 33 0.91 13.53 12.45
CA GLN A 33 -0.29 12.90 11.88
C GLN A 33 0.02 11.89 10.77
N ARG A 34 1.28 11.74 10.33
CA ARG A 34 1.62 10.85 9.20
C ARG A 34 1.36 9.38 9.50
N LEU A 35 1.85 8.86 10.62
CA LEU A 35 1.70 7.43 10.96
C LEU A 35 0.24 7.00 11.20
N PRO A 36 -0.59 7.77 11.94
CA PRO A 36 -2.00 7.41 12.10
C PRO A 36 -2.76 7.39 10.77
N ILE A 37 -2.41 8.27 9.82
CA ILE A 37 -3.02 8.29 8.48
C ILE A 37 -2.57 7.10 7.64
N ILE A 38 -1.28 6.72 7.67
CA ILE A 38 -0.80 5.53 6.96
C ILE A 38 -1.42 4.26 7.54
N ARG A 39 -1.63 4.20 8.85
CA ARG A 39 -2.37 3.10 9.51
C ARG A 39 -3.84 3.05 9.08
N LEU A 40 -4.49 4.20 8.92
CA LEU A 40 -5.83 4.27 8.36
C LEU A 40 -5.83 3.73 6.92
N LEU A 41 -4.89 4.17 6.08
CA LEU A 41 -4.77 3.69 4.70
C LEU A 41 -4.57 2.16 4.65
N GLY A 42 -3.67 1.62 5.46
CA GLY A 42 -3.46 0.17 5.54
C GLY A 42 -4.71 -0.58 6.01
N TYR A 43 -5.44 -0.02 6.97
CA TYR A 43 -6.73 -0.59 7.39
C TYR A 43 -7.76 -0.59 6.25
N LEU A 44 -7.88 0.51 5.50
CA LEU A 44 -8.83 0.61 4.38
C LEU A 44 -8.46 -0.38 3.27
N VAL A 45 -7.17 -0.46 2.91
CA VAL A 45 -6.66 -1.46 1.93
C VAL A 45 -6.96 -2.89 2.37
N GLN A 46 -6.78 -3.21 3.65
CA GLN A 46 -6.96 -4.56 4.14
C GLN A 46 -8.44 -4.97 4.25
N ASN A 47 -9.31 -4.07 4.69
CA ASN A 47 -10.71 -4.39 4.99
C ASN A 47 -11.66 -4.08 3.83
N TYR A 48 -11.29 -3.13 2.97
CA TYR A 48 -12.09 -2.69 1.82
C TYR A 48 -11.26 -2.69 0.52
N PRO A 49 -10.62 -3.81 0.14
CA PRO A 49 -9.73 -3.84 -1.02
C PRO A 49 -10.44 -3.48 -2.33
N TYR A 50 -11.70 -3.89 -2.52
CA TYR A 50 -12.42 -3.61 -3.76
C TYR A 50 -12.78 -2.13 -3.93
N PRO A 51 -13.38 -1.42 -2.94
CA PRO A 51 -13.54 0.03 -3.04
C PRO A 51 -12.21 0.79 -3.21
N MET A 52 -11.11 0.24 -2.69
CA MET A 52 -9.79 0.86 -2.85
C MET A 52 -9.24 0.76 -4.29
N LEU A 53 -9.74 -0.17 -5.12
CA LEU A 53 -9.29 -0.30 -6.51
C LEU A 53 -9.67 0.93 -7.35
N ASP A 54 -10.80 1.57 -7.06
CA ASP A 54 -11.26 2.78 -7.76
C ASP A 54 -10.32 3.98 -7.52
N HIS A 55 -9.45 3.88 -6.51
CA HIS A 55 -8.51 4.93 -6.12
C HIS A 55 -7.04 4.58 -6.43
N VAL A 56 -6.77 3.57 -7.27
CA VAL A 56 -5.39 3.17 -7.63
C VAL A 56 -4.57 4.33 -8.18
N SER A 57 -5.16 5.22 -8.99
CA SER A 57 -4.47 6.41 -9.51
C SER A 57 -3.92 7.32 -8.40
N CYS A 58 -4.72 7.57 -7.35
CA CYS A 58 -4.30 8.36 -6.18
C CYS A 58 -3.16 7.68 -5.41
N LEU A 59 -3.20 6.34 -5.32
CA LEU A 59 -2.13 5.56 -4.68
C LEU A 59 -0.83 5.57 -5.49
N LYS A 60 -0.92 5.58 -6.82
CA LYS A 60 0.25 5.76 -7.70
C LYS A 60 0.88 7.13 -7.51
N GLU A 61 0.07 8.19 -7.45
CA GLU A 61 0.56 9.54 -7.14
C GLU A 61 1.27 9.58 -5.77
N LEU A 62 0.75 8.88 -4.75
CA LEU A 62 1.43 8.77 -3.47
C LEU A 62 2.80 8.09 -3.60
N LEU A 63 2.92 7.07 -4.45
CA LEU A 63 4.18 6.38 -4.73
C LEU A 63 5.18 7.22 -5.51
N ASP A 64 4.75 8.22 -6.29
CA ASP A 64 5.68 9.12 -7.00
C ASP A 64 6.60 9.89 -6.06
N TYR A 65 6.12 10.12 -4.84
CA TYR A 65 6.88 10.76 -3.79
C TYR A 65 7.81 9.81 -3.02
N PHE A 66 7.83 8.51 -3.33
CA PHE A 66 8.59 7.50 -2.58
C PHE A 66 10.06 7.89 -2.34
N ALA A 67 10.75 8.37 -3.38
CA ALA A 67 12.15 8.75 -3.30
C ALA A 67 12.41 10.09 -2.57
N PHE A 68 11.34 10.83 -2.23
CA PHE A 68 11.39 12.12 -1.54
C PHE A 68 10.91 12.02 -0.09
N MET A 69 10.34 10.88 0.30
CA MET A 69 9.88 10.64 1.67
C MET A 69 11.00 10.17 2.58
N HIS A 70 10.81 10.38 3.89
CA HIS A 70 11.65 9.73 4.89
C HIS A 70 11.53 8.20 4.79
N HIS A 71 12.65 7.48 4.79
CA HIS A 71 12.72 6.04 4.53
C HIS A 71 11.67 5.20 5.27
N LYS A 72 11.47 5.45 6.59
CA LYS A 72 10.44 4.75 7.39
C LYS A 72 9.03 4.95 6.84
N ILE A 73 8.70 6.16 6.39
CA ILE A 73 7.36 6.48 5.87
C ILE A 73 7.14 5.78 4.54
N ALA A 74 8.14 5.83 3.65
CA ALA A 74 8.10 5.15 2.36
C ALA A 74 7.87 3.64 2.53
N THR A 75 8.60 2.98 3.45
CA THR A 75 8.39 1.55 3.73
C THR A 75 7.04 1.26 4.37
N TYR A 76 6.57 2.08 5.32
CA TYR A 76 5.23 1.88 5.90
C TYR A 76 4.11 2.02 4.87
N ILE A 77 4.25 2.94 3.90
CA ILE A 77 3.26 3.10 2.82
C ILE A 77 3.24 1.84 1.95
N VAL A 78 4.40 1.37 1.47
CA VAL A 78 4.44 0.14 0.66
C VAL A 78 3.85 -1.04 1.42
N ALA A 79 4.24 -1.22 2.70
CA ALA A 79 3.70 -2.28 3.55
C ALA A 79 2.16 -2.19 3.71
N ALA A 80 1.62 -0.98 3.88
CA ALA A 80 0.18 -0.74 3.97
C ALA A 80 -0.56 -1.05 2.66
N LEU A 81 0.09 -0.88 1.51
CA LEU A 81 -0.48 -1.14 0.19
C LEU A 81 -0.33 -2.58 -0.28
N LEU A 82 0.48 -3.42 0.41
CA LEU A 82 0.77 -4.81 -0.02
C LEU A 82 -0.48 -5.64 -0.38
N PRO A 83 -1.59 -5.62 0.40
CA PRO A 83 -2.78 -6.40 0.03
C PRO A 83 -3.36 -5.96 -1.31
N LEU A 84 -3.38 -4.66 -1.60
CA LEU A 84 -3.89 -4.12 -2.86
C LEU A 84 -2.91 -4.34 -4.02
N ILE A 85 -1.60 -4.22 -3.77
CA ILE A 85 -0.54 -4.54 -4.73
C ILE A 85 -0.67 -6.00 -5.18
N HIS A 86 -1.01 -6.91 -4.27
CA HIS A 86 -1.22 -8.30 -4.63
C HIS A 86 -2.48 -8.52 -5.49
N LEU A 87 -3.52 -7.72 -5.28
CA LEU A 87 -4.79 -7.81 -5.99
C LEU A 87 -4.78 -7.13 -7.36
N CYS A 88 -4.04 -6.02 -7.50
CA CYS A 88 -4.04 -5.16 -8.69
C CYS A 88 -2.69 -5.18 -9.39
N ARG A 89 -2.61 -5.85 -10.55
CA ARG A 89 -1.38 -5.94 -11.37
C ARG A 89 -0.87 -4.55 -11.78
N ASP A 90 -1.77 -3.64 -12.14
CA ASP A 90 -1.39 -2.28 -12.56
C ASP A 90 -0.69 -1.49 -11.43
N LEU A 91 -1.17 -1.61 -10.19
CA LEU A 91 -0.51 -1.03 -9.02
C LEU A 91 0.81 -1.76 -8.67
N GLN A 92 0.84 -3.08 -8.86
CA GLN A 92 2.05 -3.89 -8.65
C GLN A 92 3.17 -3.47 -9.58
N ASP A 93 2.92 -3.43 -10.88
CA ASP A 93 3.92 -3.08 -11.89
C ASP A 93 4.43 -1.66 -11.65
N TYR A 94 3.53 -0.73 -11.28
CA TYR A 94 3.91 0.63 -10.92
C TYR A 94 4.81 0.68 -9.67
N THR A 95 4.45 -0.05 -8.62
CA THR A 95 5.25 -0.11 -7.39
C THR A 95 6.63 -0.68 -7.67
N ILE A 96 6.72 -1.75 -8.46
CA ILE A 96 7.99 -2.35 -8.88
C ILE A 96 8.82 -1.33 -9.66
N LEU A 97 8.22 -0.58 -10.59
CA LEU A 97 8.91 0.45 -11.36
C LEU A 97 9.49 1.53 -10.46
N VAL A 98 8.69 2.10 -9.57
CA VAL A 98 9.10 3.16 -8.63
C VAL A 98 10.23 2.69 -7.73
N VAL A 99 10.07 1.50 -7.12
CA VAL A 99 11.06 0.94 -6.20
C VAL A 99 12.36 0.59 -6.94
N ARG A 100 12.27 0.02 -8.15
CA ARG A 100 13.43 -0.25 -9.00
C ARG A 100 14.19 1.02 -9.32
N LYS A 101 13.49 2.11 -9.68
CA LYS A 101 14.12 3.42 -9.93
C LYS A 101 14.80 3.96 -8.66
N ALA A 102 14.17 3.80 -7.49
CA ALA A 102 14.71 4.24 -6.21
C ALA A 102 16.00 3.52 -5.79
N MET A 103 16.21 2.26 -6.21
CA MET A 103 17.46 1.52 -5.97
C MET A 103 18.70 2.18 -6.60
N PHE A 104 18.53 2.99 -7.64
CA PHE A 104 19.63 3.67 -8.34
C PHE A 104 19.82 5.12 -7.90
N ARG A 105 19.13 5.57 -6.84
CA ARG A 105 19.27 6.90 -6.28
C ARG A 105 20.57 7.02 -5.48
N GLN A 106 21.15 8.22 -5.44
CA GLN A 106 22.42 8.46 -4.75
C GLN A 106 22.25 8.43 -3.22
N GLU A 107 21.05 8.73 -2.73
CA GLU A 107 20.75 8.80 -1.31
C GLU A 107 20.60 7.40 -0.68
N ASP A 108 21.43 7.09 0.30
CA ASP A 108 21.44 5.79 0.99
C ASP A 108 20.09 5.46 1.65
N THR A 109 19.42 6.48 2.20
CA THR A 109 18.11 6.33 2.84
C THR A 109 17.02 5.91 1.86
N VAL A 110 17.10 6.38 0.61
CA VAL A 110 16.16 6.01 -0.46
C VAL A 110 16.43 4.57 -0.92
N ARG A 111 17.70 4.19 -1.09
CA ARG A 111 18.07 2.80 -1.42
C ARG A 111 17.69 1.83 -0.31
N LEU A 112 17.83 2.23 0.96
CA LEU A 112 17.39 1.44 2.11
C LEU A 112 15.88 1.21 2.08
N ALA A 113 15.08 2.27 1.85
CA ALA A 113 13.63 2.14 1.72
C ALA A 113 13.24 1.22 0.56
N ALA A 114 13.91 1.38 -0.59
CA ALA A 114 13.67 0.56 -1.78
C ALA A 114 14.00 -0.93 -1.51
N THR A 115 15.12 -1.21 -0.87
CA THR A 115 15.52 -2.58 -0.53
C THR A 115 14.50 -3.24 0.39
N THR A 116 14.06 -2.55 1.44
CA THR A 116 13.02 -3.06 2.36
C THR A 116 11.71 -3.30 1.61
N ALA A 117 11.29 -2.37 0.75
CA ALA A 117 10.09 -2.54 -0.07
C ALA A 117 10.17 -3.76 -1.00
N ILE A 118 11.32 -4.02 -1.63
CA ILE A 118 11.54 -5.22 -2.46
C ILE A 118 11.41 -6.48 -1.60
N ILE A 119 12.02 -6.51 -0.41
CA ILE A 119 11.93 -7.66 0.50
C ILE A 119 10.47 -7.92 0.89
N ASP A 120 9.74 -6.88 1.26
CA ASP A 120 8.32 -6.97 1.63
C ASP A 120 7.46 -7.51 0.47
N LEU A 121 7.70 -7.03 -0.76
CA LEU A 121 7.04 -7.52 -1.97
C LEU A 121 7.31 -9.01 -2.22
N ILE A 122 8.57 -9.44 -2.07
CA ILE A 122 8.97 -10.85 -2.24
C ILE A 122 8.31 -11.72 -1.16
N LEU A 123 8.35 -11.30 0.10
CA LEU A 123 7.74 -12.03 1.21
C LEU A 123 6.23 -12.18 1.03
N ALA A 124 5.54 -11.10 0.61
CA ALA A 124 4.12 -11.13 0.31
C ALA A 124 3.78 -12.09 -0.84
N ALA A 125 4.58 -12.08 -1.92
CA ALA A 125 4.40 -12.98 -3.05
C ALA A 125 4.59 -14.46 -2.66
N LYS A 126 5.58 -14.77 -1.79
CA LYS A 126 5.80 -16.13 -1.30
C LYS A 126 4.65 -16.62 -0.40
N LYS A 127 4.09 -15.75 0.44
CA LYS A 127 2.95 -16.11 1.30
C LYS A 127 1.72 -16.48 0.48
N SER A 128 1.38 -15.69 -0.53
CA SER A 128 0.26 -15.98 -1.44
C SER A 128 0.40 -17.35 -2.13
N LYS A 129 1.61 -17.68 -2.62
CA LYS A 129 1.86 -18.98 -3.26
C LYS A 129 1.68 -20.16 -2.29
N ARG A 130 2.02 -19.97 -1.01
CA ARG A 130 1.82 -20.99 0.04
C ARG A 130 0.32 -21.20 0.31
N ASP A 131 -0.45 -20.12 0.46
CA ASP A 131 -1.88 -20.20 0.79
C ASP A 131 -2.69 -20.86 -0.36
N GLY A 132 -2.33 -20.63 -1.63
CA GLY A 132 -2.96 -21.30 -2.78
C GLY A 132 -2.57 -22.76 -3.00
N THR A 133 -1.52 -23.27 -2.35
CA THR A 133 -1.09 -24.68 -2.48
C THR A 133 -1.88 -25.61 -1.54
N PHE A 134 -2.44 -25.08 -0.44
CA PHE A 134 -3.23 -25.87 0.52
C PHE A 134 -4.72 -26.00 0.13
N SER A 135 -5.22 -25.25 -0.85
CA SER A 135 -6.65 -25.25 -1.20
C SER A 135 -7.07 -26.32 -2.23
N PHE A 136 -6.14 -27.12 -2.76
CA PHE A 136 -6.43 -28.08 -3.84
C PHE A 136 -6.33 -29.56 -3.46
N GLN A 137 -6.04 -29.93 -2.20
CA GLN A 137 -5.86 -31.33 -1.80
C GLN A 137 -6.98 -31.97 -0.97
N GLU A 138 -8.05 -31.26 -0.60
CA GLU A 138 -9.13 -31.82 0.25
C GLU A 138 -10.46 -32.16 -0.48
N SER A 139 -10.51 -32.13 -1.81
CA SER A 139 -11.75 -32.44 -2.55
C SER A 139 -11.57 -33.57 -3.57
N SER A 140 -11.16 -34.75 -3.09
CA SER A 140 -11.31 -36.00 -3.84
C SER A 140 -11.36 -37.19 -2.88
N SER A 141 -12.48 -37.38 -2.19
CA SER A 141 -12.92 -38.66 -1.62
C SER A 141 -14.34 -38.51 -1.08
N GLN A 142 -15.35 -38.83 -1.90
CA GLN A 142 -16.57 -39.58 -1.55
C GLN A 142 -17.51 -39.64 -2.75
#